data_AF-A0A199VG45-F1
#
_entry.id   AF-A0A199VG45-F1
#
_cell.length_a   1.000
_cell.length_b   1.000
_cell.length_c   1.000
_cell.angle_alpha   90.00
_cell.angle_beta   90.00
_cell.angle_gamma   90.00
#
_symmetry.space_group_name_H-M   'P 1'
#
loop_
_entity.id
_entity.type
_entity.pdbx_description
1 polymer ?
#
loop_
_entity_poly.entity_id
_entity_poly.type
_entity_poly.pdbx_seq_one_letter_code
_entity_poly.pdbx_strand_id
1 'polypeptide(L)'
;MATPYSLFPSAQELGMATKKKWRGAEWLLITSILSEEDPLFPDKMRLSNVRNLSYNFDFPVSSSKSGMLKTLDQMVQTARLLYMHELELYFAEDDDFGPFSSRNELESLNSVLNTIHSVLATASGDAIELSPVLETATIGMIKSLGWRTKGLAAEMGEKVMELERTVASEDLSIGDVALEVPESLIISEDLVYGSDVFDVLKDLDDITSETMLLLWSMRERYNPSSKFRIYFETLPEEFNTGLRFAIDALAVLDGTLLFEELTQAKEHLRQQYDTLFPALSMKYPDLFKPELYTWEKYLWACELWYSNSMKVVLTDGKLKTCLIPIAGLLNHSVCQVNLELLC
;
A
#
# COMPACT_ATOMS: atom_id res chain seq x y z
N MET A 1 19.34 26.85 -27.98
CA MET A 1 19.59 26.13 -26.70
C MET A 1 18.57 26.66 -25.71
N ALA A 2 17.47 25.94 -25.55
CA ALA A 2 16.40 26.26 -24.61
C ALA A 2 16.40 25.17 -23.53
N THR A 3 16.46 25.59 -22.26
CA THR A 3 16.36 24.75 -21.08
C THR A 3 14.98 24.10 -20.99
N PRO A 4 14.85 22.80 -20.64
CA PRO A 4 13.56 22.14 -20.48
C PRO A 4 12.87 22.60 -19.19
N TYR A 5 11.56 22.70 -19.26
CA TYR A 5 10.65 23.09 -18.19
C TYR A 5 10.71 22.12 -16.99
N SER A 6 10.75 22.66 -15.78
CA SER A 6 10.64 21.93 -14.51
C SER A 6 9.22 21.40 -14.31
N LEU A 7 9.07 20.09 -14.08
CA LEU A 7 7.79 19.39 -13.88
C LEU A 7 7.24 19.43 -12.45
N PHE A 8 7.89 20.17 -11.56
CA PHE A 8 7.38 20.45 -10.21
C PHE A 8 7.42 21.94 -9.96
N PRO A 9 6.42 22.51 -9.27
CA PRO A 9 6.53 23.88 -8.81
C PRO A 9 7.76 23.98 -7.92
N SER A 10 8.55 25.04 -8.08
CA SER A 10 9.64 25.29 -7.14
C SER A 10 9.07 25.46 -5.73
N ALA A 11 9.87 25.27 -4.67
CA ALA A 11 9.44 25.53 -3.28
C ALA A 11 8.85 26.94 -3.05
N GLN A 12 9.04 27.85 -4.01
CA GLN A 12 8.44 29.19 -4.06
C GLN A 12 6.96 29.20 -4.48
N GLU A 13 6.48 28.20 -5.23
CA GLU A 13 5.11 28.14 -5.78
C GLU A 13 4.11 27.41 -4.87
N LEU A 14 4.59 26.67 -3.87
CA LEU A 14 3.75 26.00 -2.84
C LEU A 14 3.52 26.83 -1.57
N GLY A 15 3.92 28.12 -1.54
CA GLY A 15 3.78 28.94 -0.33
C GLY A 15 4.56 28.41 0.90
N MET A 16 5.49 27.46 0.70
CA MET A 16 6.25 26.83 1.77
C MET A 16 7.48 27.68 2.11
N ALA A 17 7.31 28.66 2.98
CA ALA A 17 8.41 29.49 3.47
C ALA A 17 9.26 28.72 4.50
N THR A 18 10.27 27.98 4.06
CA THR A 18 11.36 27.50 4.92
C THR A 18 12.16 28.71 5.44
N LYS A 19 11.87 29.14 6.68
CA LYS A 19 12.56 30.28 7.30
C LYS A 19 13.87 29.86 7.95
N LYS A 20 14.97 30.38 7.44
CA LYS A 20 16.35 30.08 7.82
C LYS A 20 16.78 30.85 9.08
N LYS A 21 17.56 30.23 9.98
CA LYS A 21 18.41 30.98 10.92
C LYS A 21 19.68 30.21 11.29
N TRP A 22 20.83 30.69 10.82
CA TRP A 22 22.15 30.22 11.24
C TRP A 22 22.50 30.84 12.60
N ARG A 23 22.86 30.01 13.59
CA ARG A 23 23.33 30.47 14.92
C ARG A 23 24.69 29.88 15.29
N GLY A 24 25.70 30.02 14.43
CA GLY A 24 27.14 29.93 14.75
C GLY A 24 27.72 28.59 15.28
N ALA A 25 26.94 27.73 15.94
CA ALA A 25 27.34 26.46 16.56
C ALA A 25 26.28 25.34 16.44
N GLU A 26 25.11 25.65 15.87
CA GLU A 26 23.96 24.74 15.74
C GLU A 26 23.30 24.92 14.37
N TRP A 27 22.89 23.81 13.78
CA TRP A 27 22.06 23.77 12.56
C TRP A 27 20.60 23.62 12.95
N LEU A 28 19.74 24.56 12.55
CA LEU A 28 18.29 24.43 12.73
C LEU A 28 17.67 23.86 11.45
N LEU A 29 17.14 22.65 11.52
CA LEU A 29 16.29 22.06 10.50
C LEU A 29 14.82 22.33 10.85
N ILE A 30 14.08 22.88 9.90
CA ILE A 30 12.65 23.11 10.01
C ILE A 30 11.98 22.17 9.02
N THR A 31 11.21 21.21 9.53
CA THR A 31 10.35 20.38 8.69
C THR A 31 9.16 21.21 8.20
N SER A 32 8.42 20.70 7.22
CA SER A 32 7.12 21.30 6.86
C SER A 32 6.30 21.55 8.13
N ILE A 33 5.69 22.74 8.23
CA ILE A 33 4.89 23.13 9.39
C ILE A 33 3.46 22.71 9.11
N LEU A 34 2.75 22.25 10.14
CA LEU A 34 1.32 21.96 10.05
C LEU A 34 0.57 23.26 9.70
N SER A 35 -0.09 23.27 8.54
CA SER A 35 -0.77 24.43 7.97
C SER A 35 -2.18 24.56 8.53
N GLU A 36 -2.58 25.76 8.96
CA GLU A 36 -3.95 26.03 9.46
C GLU A 36 -5.02 25.82 8.38
N GLU A 37 -4.60 25.78 7.11
CA GLU A 37 -5.43 25.48 5.94
C GLU A 37 -5.60 23.97 5.68
N ASP A 38 -4.90 23.09 6.41
CA ASP A 38 -5.10 21.63 6.34
C ASP A 38 -6.51 21.28 6.88
N PRO A 39 -7.39 20.61 6.10
CA PRO A 39 -8.71 20.20 6.58
C PRO A 39 -8.68 19.35 7.86
N LEU A 40 -7.57 18.66 8.11
CA LEU A 40 -7.33 17.78 9.25
C LEU A 40 -6.52 18.49 10.36
N PHE A 41 -6.32 19.81 10.25
CA PHE A 41 -5.51 20.61 11.18
C PHE A 41 -5.90 20.41 12.65
N PRO A 42 -7.19 20.42 13.07
CA PRO A 42 -7.54 20.31 14.49
C PRO A 42 -7.04 19.00 15.12
N ASP A 43 -7.21 17.88 14.43
CA ASP A 43 -6.85 16.55 14.93
C ASP A 43 -5.35 16.32 14.89
N LYS A 44 -4.68 16.76 13.81
CA LYS A 44 -3.22 16.73 13.73
C LYS A 44 -2.58 17.61 14.81
N MET A 45 -3.13 18.79 15.06
CA MET A 45 -2.61 19.69 16.10
C MET A 45 -2.83 19.12 17.50
N ARG A 46 -3.97 18.46 17.75
CA ARG A 46 -4.21 17.73 19.00
C ARG A 46 -3.15 16.64 19.22
N LEU A 47 -2.95 15.75 18.24
CA LEU A 47 -1.96 14.67 18.32
C LEU A 47 -0.54 15.19 18.42
N SER A 48 -0.19 16.25 17.70
CA SER A 48 1.11 16.92 17.80
C SER A 48 1.42 17.35 19.24
N ASN A 49 0.42 17.90 19.95
CA ASN A 49 0.58 18.35 21.32
C ASN A 49 0.71 17.18 22.30
N VAL A 50 -0.14 16.16 22.16
CA VAL A 50 -0.12 14.96 23.01
C VAL A 50 1.21 14.21 22.86
N ARG A 51 1.68 14.04 21.61
CA ARG A 51 2.94 13.34 21.30
C ARG A 51 4.19 14.21 21.52
N ASN A 52 4.01 15.46 21.94
CA ASN A 52 5.08 16.43 22.18
C ASN A 52 6.05 16.56 20.99
N LEU A 53 5.49 16.64 19.78
CA LEU A 53 6.27 16.73 18.54
C LEU A 53 6.84 18.14 18.36
N SER A 54 8.05 18.20 17.80
CA SER A 54 8.71 19.45 17.42
C SER A 54 8.66 19.61 15.91
N TYR A 55 8.59 20.85 15.43
CA TYR A 55 8.75 21.19 14.00
C TYR A 55 10.11 21.85 13.73
N ASN A 56 10.89 22.05 14.79
CA ASN A 56 12.18 22.72 14.81
C ASN A 56 13.21 21.78 15.44
N PHE A 57 14.25 21.43 14.70
CA PHE A 57 15.24 20.44 15.10
C PHE A 57 16.63 21.05 15.07
N ASP A 58 17.22 21.22 16.25
CA ASP A 58 18.58 21.74 16.39
C ASP A 58 19.59 20.57 16.37
N PHE A 59 20.59 20.66 15.50
CA PHE A 59 21.73 19.76 15.43
C PHE A 59 23.00 20.52 15.82
N PRO A 60 23.46 20.37 17.08
CA PRO A 60 24.77 20.87 17.50
C PRO A 60 25.89 20.28 16.62
N VAL A 61 26.87 21.09 16.22
CA VAL A 61 28.01 20.62 15.43
C VAL A 61 28.82 19.53 16.15
N SER A 62 28.75 19.49 17.48
CA SER A 62 29.39 18.48 18.34
C SER A 62 28.52 17.25 18.63
N SER A 63 27.40 17.06 17.93
CA SER A 63 26.46 15.98 18.22
C SER A 63 27.06 14.61 18.00
N SER A 64 26.91 13.73 18.99
CA SER A 64 27.24 12.31 18.80
C SER A 64 26.32 11.68 17.75
N LYS A 65 26.80 10.64 17.05
CA LYS A 65 26.00 9.85 16.10
C LYS A 65 24.65 9.38 16.68
N SER A 66 24.63 8.98 17.96
CA SER A 66 23.40 8.57 18.63
C SER A 66 22.42 9.73 18.84
N GLY A 67 22.91 10.92 19.19
CA GLY A 67 22.09 12.12 19.31
C GLY A 67 21.49 12.55 17.96
N MET A 68 22.27 12.46 16.89
CA MET A 68 21.80 12.75 15.53
C MET A 68 20.67 11.80 15.10
N LEU A 69 20.82 10.49 15.34
CA LEU A 69 19.79 9.51 14.98
C LEU A 69 18.50 9.66 15.80
N LYS A 70 18.59 10.05 17.08
CA LYS A 70 17.40 10.36 17.88
C LYS A 70 16.64 11.57 17.34
N THR A 71 17.37 12.59 16.92
CA THR A 71 16.77 13.80 16.34
C THR A 71 16.12 13.48 14.99
N LEU A 72 16.77 12.64 14.18
CA LEU A 72 16.20 12.13 12.92
C LEU A 72 14.90 11.35 13.16
N ASP A 73 14.85 10.49 14.18
CA ASP A 73 13.63 9.75 14.53
C ASP A 73 12.47 10.71 14.84
N GLN A 74 12.72 11.76 15.63
CA GLN A 74 11.70 12.78 15.92
C GLN A 74 11.24 13.56 14.67
N MET A 75 12.15 13.84 13.73
CA MET A 75 11.80 14.43 12.44
C MET A 75 10.86 13.51 11.64
N VAL A 76 11.16 12.22 11.60
CA VAL A 76 10.34 11.21 10.91
C VAL A 76 8.96 11.10 11.56
N GLN A 77 8.86 11.07 12.90
CA GLN A 77 7.58 11.03 13.60
C GLN A 77 6.73 12.28 13.32
N THR A 78 7.37 13.44 13.23
CA THR A 78 6.69 14.69 12.89
C THR A 78 6.21 14.67 11.44
N ALA A 79 7.04 14.19 10.52
CA ALA A 79 6.64 14.03 9.12
C ALA A 79 5.45 13.08 8.97
N ARG A 80 5.46 11.94 9.68
CA ARG A 80 4.35 10.97 9.66
C ARG A 80 3.02 11.59 10.01
N LEU A 81 2.97 12.40 11.07
CA LEU A 81 1.76 13.14 11.45
C LEU A 81 1.29 14.08 10.32
N LEU A 82 2.22 14.80 9.68
CA LEU A 82 1.88 15.74 8.62
C LEU A 82 1.25 15.05 7.41
N TYR A 83 1.74 13.87 7.04
CA TYR A 83 1.25 13.10 5.90
C TYR A 83 0.08 12.16 6.21
N MET A 84 -0.39 12.13 7.46
CA MET A 84 -1.60 11.38 7.82
C MET A 84 -2.81 11.86 7.02
N HIS A 85 -3.61 10.91 6.56
CA HIS A 85 -4.93 11.16 6.01
C HIS A 85 -6.03 10.85 7.04
N GLU A 86 -7.28 11.10 6.67
CA GLU A 86 -8.45 10.99 7.55
C GLU A 86 -8.57 9.61 8.24
N LEU A 87 -8.37 8.50 7.52
CA LEU A 87 -8.45 7.16 8.13
C LEU A 87 -7.29 6.91 9.10
N GLU A 88 -6.06 7.32 8.74
CA GLU A 88 -4.90 7.19 9.65
C GLU A 88 -5.09 7.98 10.94
N LEU A 89 -5.71 9.16 10.86
CA LEU A 89 -6.03 9.96 12.06
C LEU A 89 -7.16 9.35 12.89
N TYR A 90 -8.17 8.77 12.23
CA TYR A 90 -9.29 8.13 12.91
C TYR A 90 -8.83 6.97 13.81
N PHE A 91 -7.84 6.20 13.37
CA PHE A 91 -7.27 5.08 14.12
C PHE A 91 -6.07 5.45 15.00
N ALA A 92 -5.56 6.67 14.91
CA ALA A 92 -4.38 7.10 15.65
C ALA A 92 -4.69 7.34 17.15
N GLU A 93 -4.21 6.45 18.00
CA GLU A 93 -4.23 6.65 19.45
C GLU A 93 -3.16 7.66 19.91
N ASP A 94 -3.29 8.17 21.14
CA ASP A 94 -2.45 9.23 21.68
C ASP A 94 -0.96 8.83 21.77
N ASP A 95 -0.67 7.56 22.07
CA ASP A 95 0.65 6.95 22.17
C ASP A 95 1.05 6.08 20.96
N ASP A 96 0.24 6.10 19.89
CA ASP A 96 0.49 5.31 18.69
C ASP A 96 1.47 6.00 17.72
N PHE A 97 2.69 5.48 17.63
CA PHE A 97 3.71 5.93 16.69
C PHE A 97 3.89 4.98 15.50
N GLY A 98 2.84 4.21 15.17
CA GLY A 98 2.76 3.32 14.03
C GLY A 98 2.50 1.85 14.42
N PRO A 99 2.35 0.96 13.42
CA PRO A 99 2.80 1.13 12.03
C PRO A 99 1.89 2.04 11.19
N PHE A 100 2.51 2.90 10.37
CA PHE A 100 1.80 3.73 9.39
C PHE A 100 1.72 3.02 8.02
N SER A 101 0.82 3.49 7.15
CA SER A 101 0.76 2.97 5.77
C SER A 101 2.09 3.15 5.04
N SER A 102 2.41 2.30 4.08
CA SER A 102 3.67 2.47 3.33
C SER A 102 3.68 3.77 2.53
N ARG A 103 2.50 4.25 2.09
CA ARG A 103 2.33 5.61 1.54
C ARG A 103 2.80 6.69 2.51
N ASN A 104 2.32 6.67 3.75
CA ASN A 104 2.70 7.65 4.77
C ASN A 104 4.20 7.56 5.08
N GLU A 105 4.72 6.34 5.25
CA GLU A 105 6.15 6.12 5.51
C GLU A 105 7.03 6.69 4.39
N LEU A 106 6.70 6.42 3.13
CA LEU A 106 7.47 6.91 1.97
C LEU A 106 7.38 8.43 1.83
N GLU A 107 6.18 9.02 1.92
CA GLU A 107 6.01 10.47 1.81
C GLU A 107 6.73 11.20 2.95
N SER A 108 6.67 10.65 4.17
CA SER A 108 7.35 11.19 5.34
C SER A 108 8.87 11.12 5.23
N LEU A 109 9.42 9.96 4.86
CA LEU A 109 10.86 9.77 4.71
C LEU A 109 11.41 10.59 3.53
N ASN A 110 10.67 10.71 2.43
CA ASN A 110 11.04 11.56 1.30
C ASN A 110 11.03 13.05 1.69
N SER A 111 10.05 13.49 2.48
CA SER A 111 9.98 14.86 3.00
C SER A 111 11.17 15.18 3.91
N VAL A 112 11.51 14.24 4.82
CA VAL A 112 12.69 14.36 5.68
C VAL A 112 13.99 14.40 4.86
N LEU A 113 14.12 13.52 3.86
CA LEU A 113 15.29 13.47 2.98
C LEU A 113 15.45 14.79 2.19
N ASN A 114 14.37 15.32 1.62
CA ASN A 114 14.38 16.60 0.91
C ASN A 114 14.73 17.77 1.84
N THR A 115 14.24 17.74 3.08
CA THR A 115 14.60 18.74 4.10
C THR A 115 16.10 18.68 4.42
N ILE A 116 16.66 17.48 4.56
CA ILE A 116 18.09 17.26 4.74
C ILE A 116 18.87 17.79 3.51
N HIS A 117 18.51 17.37 2.28
CA HIS A 117 19.17 17.79 1.04
C HIS A 117 19.12 19.30 0.80
N SER A 118 17.99 19.95 1.08
CA SER A 118 17.85 21.41 0.95
C SER A 118 18.81 22.17 1.87
N VAL A 119 19.12 21.62 3.04
CA VAL A 119 20.05 22.23 3.99
C VAL A 119 21.49 22.00 3.54
N LEU A 120 21.79 20.80 3.05
CA LEU A 120 23.10 20.40 2.53
C LEU A 120 23.53 21.22 1.31
N ALA A 121 22.61 21.52 0.40
CA ALA A 121 22.87 22.35 -0.78
C ALA A 121 23.31 23.79 -0.44
N THR A 122 23.12 24.22 0.81
CA THR A 122 23.40 25.60 1.26
C THR A 122 24.50 25.68 2.33
N ALA A 123 25.09 24.56 2.71
CA ALA A 123 26.06 24.48 3.79
C ALA A 123 27.50 24.69 3.30
N SER A 124 28.27 25.55 3.98
CA SER A 124 29.72 25.71 3.79
C SER A 124 30.47 25.47 5.10
N GLY A 125 31.53 24.63 5.09
CA GLY A 125 32.34 24.30 6.28
C GLY A 125 32.01 22.94 6.89
N ASP A 126 32.18 22.77 8.22
CA ASP A 126 32.09 21.52 9.01
C ASP A 126 30.75 20.74 8.93
N ALA A 127 29.84 21.13 8.03
CA ALA A 127 28.67 20.37 7.61
C ALA A 127 28.99 19.01 6.94
N ILE A 128 30.27 18.77 6.63
CA ILE A 128 30.77 17.62 5.88
C ILE A 128 30.59 16.29 6.63
N GLU A 129 30.57 16.27 7.98
CA GLU A 129 30.38 15.03 8.75
C GLU A 129 28.93 14.73 9.17
N LEU A 130 28.06 15.73 9.23
CA LEU A 130 26.63 15.57 9.58
C LEU A 130 25.83 14.96 8.42
N SER A 131 26.15 15.39 7.20
CA SER A 131 25.46 15.02 5.95
C SER A 131 25.36 13.52 5.71
N PRO A 132 26.47 12.75 5.73
CA PRO A 132 26.43 11.36 5.29
C PRO A 132 25.70 10.48 6.31
N VAL A 133 25.74 10.83 7.59
CA VAL A 133 25.13 10.01 8.67
C VAL A 133 23.60 10.05 8.59
N LEU A 134 23.01 11.25 8.49
CA LEU A 134 21.56 11.43 8.42
C LEU A 134 20.99 10.96 7.08
N GLU A 135 21.69 11.26 5.99
CA GLU A 135 21.32 10.79 4.65
C GLU A 135 21.41 9.26 4.56
N THR A 136 22.51 8.65 5.01
CA THR A 136 22.65 7.18 5.01
C THR A 136 21.62 6.52 5.91
N ALA A 137 21.27 7.11 7.05
CA ALA A 137 20.24 6.59 7.94
C ALA A 137 18.84 6.67 7.32
N THR A 138 18.47 7.82 6.74
CA THR A 138 17.16 8.03 6.10
C THR A 138 17.02 7.15 4.85
N ILE A 139 18.06 7.11 4.00
CA ILE A 139 18.13 6.20 2.86
C ILE A 139 18.13 4.74 3.34
N GLY A 140 18.74 4.43 4.49
CA GLY A 140 18.68 3.11 5.12
C GLY A 140 17.26 2.74 5.56
N MET A 141 16.49 3.69 6.10
CA MET A 141 15.08 3.50 6.45
C MET A 141 14.24 3.25 5.18
N ILE A 142 14.36 4.11 4.17
CA ILE A 142 13.71 3.94 2.85
C ILE A 142 14.10 2.60 2.24
N LYS A 143 15.40 2.26 2.21
CA LYS A 143 15.87 0.96 1.72
C LYS A 143 15.35 -0.18 2.56
N SER A 144 15.15 -0.06 3.87
CA SER A 144 14.62 -1.16 4.68
C SER A 144 13.13 -1.43 4.39
N LEU A 145 12.35 -0.39 4.06
CA LEU A 145 11.04 -0.55 3.40
C LEU A 145 11.23 -1.22 2.02
N GLY A 146 12.23 -0.75 1.27
CA GLY A 146 12.71 -1.30 0.01
C GLY A 146 13.22 -2.75 0.06
N TRP A 147 13.72 -3.27 1.20
CA TRP A 147 14.26 -4.62 1.38
C TRP A 147 13.15 -5.57 1.83
N ARG A 148 12.23 -5.09 2.67
CA ARG A 148 10.95 -5.76 2.91
C ARG A 148 10.21 -5.99 1.58
N THR A 149 10.35 -5.08 0.62
CA THR A 149 9.78 -5.17 -0.73
C THR A 149 10.71 -5.78 -1.80
N LYS A 150 12.05 -5.77 -1.64
CA LYS A 150 13.02 -6.41 -2.56
C LYS A 150 13.24 -7.90 -2.33
N GLY A 151 13.06 -8.42 -1.11
CA GLY A 151 12.98 -9.87 -0.90
C GLY A 151 11.90 -10.50 -1.79
N LEU A 152 10.81 -9.75 -1.94
CA LEU A 152 9.71 -9.95 -2.87
C LEU A 152 10.11 -9.83 -4.36
N ALA A 153 10.89 -8.81 -4.73
CA ALA A 153 11.32 -8.60 -6.11
C ALA A 153 12.38 -9.58 -6.62
N ALA A 154 13.29 -10.07 -5.75
CA ALA A 154 14.36 -10.99 -6.13
C ALA A 154 13.86 -12.41 -6.44
N GLU A 155 12.73 -12.83 -5.86
CA GLU A 155 12.07 -14.10 -6.18
C GLU A 155 11.12 -13.99 -7.40
N MET A 156 10.72 -12.77 -7.79
CA MET A 156 9.71 -12.52 -8.85
C MET A 156 10.27 -11.96 -10.17
N GLY A 157 11.59 -11.90 -10.34
CA GLY A 157 12.25 -11.50 -11.59
C GLY A 157 12.53 -9.98 -11.67
N GLU A 158 13.76 -9.63 -12.01
CA GLU A 158 14.27 -8.25 -11.99
C GLU A 158 13.56 -7.34 -13.01
N LYS A 159 12.65 -6.50 -12.51
CA LYS A 159 12.65 -5.05 -12.72
C LYS A 159 11.71 -4.41 -11.68
N VAL A 160 12.33 -3.56 -10.86
CA VAL A 160 11.83 -2.70 -9.77
C VAL A 160 10.30 -2.56 -9.63
N MET A 161 9.77 -2.96 -8.47
CA MET A 161 8.53 -2.39 -7.91
C MET A 161 8.66 -2.24 -6.39
N GLU A 162 8.59 -1.00 -5.92
CA GLU A 162 8.33 -0.65 -4.52
C GLU A 162 6.80 -0.74 -4.33
N LEU A 163 6.34 -1.54 -3.36
CA LEU A 163 4.92 -1.85 -3.12
C LEU A 163 4.44 -0.99 -1.94
N GLU A 164 3.59 0.04 -2.07
CA GLU A 164 2.11 0.05 -2.29
C GLU A 164 1.66 0.95 -3.47
N ARG A 165 2.61 1.53 -4.20
CA ARG A 165 2.35 2.36 -5.38
C ARG A 165 3.45 2.11 -6.42
N THR A 166 3.07 1.72 -7.63
CA THR A 166 4.02 1.66 -8.73
C THR A 166 4.42 3.08 -9.14
N VAL A 167 5.70 3.41 -9.03
CA VAL A 167 6.27 4.68 -9.47
C VAL A 167 7.28 4.39 -10.58
N ALA A 168 7.20 5.13 -11.68
CA ALA A 168 8.17 5.00 -12.76
C ALA A 168 9.56 5.46 -12.27
N SER A 169 10.56 4.60 -12.43
CA SER A 169 11.97 4.93 -12.10
C SER A 169 12.64 5.79 -13.17
N GLU A 170 12.02 5.89 -14.34
CA GLU A 170 12.46 6.65 -15.50
C GLU A 170 11.24 7.24 -16.23
N ASP A 171 11.46 8.23 -17.09
CA ASP A 171 10.38 8.85 -17.86
C ASP A 171 9.76 7.82 -18.82
N LEU A 172 8.45 7.62 -18.74
CA LEU A 172 7.67 6.78 -19.65
C LEU A 172 6.86 7.66 -20.60
N SER A 173 6.94 7.38 -21.89
CA SER A 173 6.13 8.03 -22.93
C SER A 173 4.80 7.30 -23.13
N ILE A 174 3.80 8.02 -23.67
CA ILE A 174 2.53 7.41 -24.04
C ILE A 174 2.78 6.33 -25.11
N GLY A 175 2.32 5.11 -24.82
CA GLY A 175 2.51 3.94 -25.68
C GLY A 175 3.70 3.06 -25.29
N ASP A 176 4.51 3.47 -24.31
CA ASP A 176 5.58 2.62 -23.79
C ASP A 176 4.99 1.47 -22.96
N VAL A 177 5.63 0.30 -23.06
CA VAL A 177 5.29 -0.86 -22.23
C VAL A 177 5.84 -0.63 -20.83
N ALA A 178 4.94 -0.32 -19.89
CA ALA A 178 5.30 -0.10 -18.49
C ALA A 178 5.60 -1.41 -17.74
N LEU A 179 4.94 -2.50 -18.13
CA LEU A 179 5.07 -3.80 -17.46
C LEU A 179 4.74 -4.95 -18.42
N GLU A 180 5.57 -5.98 -18.40
CA GLU A 180 5.31 -7.27 -19.02
C GLU A 180 5.20 -8.33 -17.93
N VAL A 181 4.12 -9.13 -17.95
CA VAL A 181 3.89 -10.19 -16.96
C VAL A 181 3.80 -11.53 -17.69
N PRO A 182 4.70 -12.48 -17.41
CA PRO A 182 4.57 -13.84 -17.95
C PRO A 182 3.23 -14.47 -17.54
N GLU A 183 2.51 -15.08 -18.47
CA GLU A 183 1.21 -15.73 -18.17
C GLU A 183 1.30 -16.78 -17.05
N SER A 184 2.47 -17.40 -16.89
CA SER A 184 2.68 -18.36 -15.80
C SER A 184 2.55 -17.74 -14.40
N LEU A 185 2.63 -16.41 -14.28
CA LEU A 185 2.43 -15.65 -13.04
C LEU A 185 1.00 -15.12 -12.88
N ILE A 186 0.12 -15.34 -13.87
CA ILE A 186 -1.28 -14.95 -13.82
C ILE A 186 -2.09 -16.04 -13.11
N ILE A 187 -2.94 -15.64 -12.18
CA ILE A 187 -3.87 -16.53 -11.50
C ILE A 187 -5.22 -16.46 -12.22
N SER A 188 -5.63 -17.56 -12.82
CA SER A 188 -6.89 -17.71 -13.57
C SER A 188 -7.59 -19.03 -13.21
N GLU A 189 -8.81 -19.23 -13.73
CA GLU A 189 -9.55 -20.48 -13.60
C GLU A 189 -8.79 -21.72 -14.11
N ASP A 190 -7.80 -21.55 -14.99
CA ASP A 190 -7.00 -22.67 -15.51
C ASP A 190 -6.22 -23.39 -14.39
N LEU A 191 -5.81 -22.65 -13.36
CA LEU A 191 -5.14 -23.22 -12.18
C LEU A 191 -6.08 -24.13 -11.38
N VAL A 192 -7.37 -23.80 -11.37
CA VAL A 192 -8.38 -24.61 -10.70
C VAL A 192 -8.54 -25.92 -11.45
N TYR A 193 -8.68 -25.87 -12.79
CA TYR A 193 -8.87 -27.06 -13.64
C TYR A 193 -7.71 -28.05 -13.55
N GLY A 194 -6.50 -27.58 -13.27
CA GLY A 194 -5.32 -28.42 -13.02
C GLY A 194 -5.17 -28.92 -11.58
N SER A 195 -6.11 -28.61 -10.67
CA SER A 195 -6.02 -28.92 -9.25
C SER A 195 -7.03 -29.97 -8.79
N ASP A 196 -6.72 -30.61 -7.67
CA ASP A 196 -7.60 -31.51 -6.91
C ASP A 196 -8.92 -30.85 -6.45
N VAL A 197 -8.97 -29.51 -6.39
CA VAL A 197 -10.20 -28.76 -6.07
C VAL A 197 -11.24 -28.93 -7.17
N PHE A 198 -10.82 -28.90 -8.44
CA PHE A 198 -11.75 -29.02 -9.56
C PHE A 198 -12.44 -30.37 -9.61
N ASP A 199 -11.72 -31.45 -9.27
CA ASP A 199 -12.29 -32.80 -9.26
C ASP A 199 -13.47 -32.95 -8.30
N VAL A 200 -13.49 -32.16 -7.23
CA VAL A 200 -14.59 -32.13 -6.27
C VAL A 200 -15.69 -31.15 -6.67
N LEU A 201 -15.32 -29.98 -7.19
CA LEU A 201 -16.27 -28.90 -7.47
C LEU A 201 -17.01 -29.06 -8.81
N LYS A 202 -16.43 -29.74 -9.81
CA LYS A 202 -17.02 -29.85 -11.16
C LYS A 202 -18.41 -30.51 -11.21
N ASP A 203 -18.73 -31.34 -10.22
CA ASP A 203 -19.99 -32.09 -10.13
C ASP A 203 -21.02 -31.40 -9.22
N LEU A 204 -20.70 -30.21 -8.68
CA LEU A 204 -21.67 -29.42 -7.92
C LEU A 204 -22.53 -28.62 -8.89
N ASP A 205 -23.84 -28.73 -8.71
CA ASP A 205 -24.79 -27.93 -9.48
C ASP A 205 -24.57 -26.43 -9.17
N ASP A 206 -24.67 -25.61 -10.21
CA ASP A 206 -24.65 -24.14 -10.15
C ASP A 206 -23.38 -23.46 -9.60
N ILE A 207 -22.27 -24.19 -9.40
CA ILE A 207 -21.00 -23.54 -9.03
C ILE A 207 -20.33 -22.89 -10.25
N THR A 208 -19.97 -21.62 -10.13
CA THR A 208 -19.28 -20.88 -11.19
C THR A 208 -17.77 -21.08 -11.11
N SER A 209 -17.05 -20.89 -12.22
CA SER A 209 -15.58 -20.94 -12.20
C SER A 209 -14.98 -19.86 -11.31
N GLU A 210 -15.63 -18.70 -11.19
CA GLU A 210 -15.28 -17.63 -10.26
C GLU A 210 -15.35 -18.11 -8.80
N THR A 211 -16.44 -18.79 -8.42
CA THR A 211 -16.56 -19.37 -7.08
C THR A 211 -15.52 -20.46 -6.85
N MET A 212 -15.25 -21.32 -7.83
CA MET A 212 -14.20 -22.35 -7.68
C MET A 212 -12.81 -21.72 -7.49
N LEU A 213 -12.52 -20.66 -8.23
CA LEU A 213 -11.25 -19.92 -8.16
C LEU A 213 -11.09 -19.15 -6.85
N LEU A 214 -12.19 -18.62 -6.31
CA LEU A 214 -12.24 -18.04 -4.98
C LEU A 214 -11.92 -19.09 -3.91
N LEU A 215 -12.57 -20.25 -3.94
CA LEU A 215 -12.30 -21.35 -3.00
C LEU A 215 -10.86 -21.87 -3.10
N TRP A 216 -10.35 -22.00 -4.32
CA TRP A 216 -8.94 -22.33 -4.56
C TRP A 216 -8.02 -21.29 -3.92
N SER A 217 -8.32 -20.00 -4.07
CA SER A 217 -7.51 -18.90 -3.50
C SER A 217 -7.48 -18.92 -1.97
N MET A 218 -8.61 -19.26 -1.33
CA MET A 218 -8.68 -19.43 0.13
C MET A 218 -7.70 -20.49 0.63
N ARG A 219 -7.61 -21.63 -0.06
CA ARG A 219 -6.66 -22.70 0.29
C ARG A 219 -5.23 -22.32 -0.04
N GLU A 220 -5.02 -21.77 -1.23
CA GLU A 220 -3.70 -21.49 -1.78
C GLU A 220 -2.96 -20.43 -0.96
N ARG A 221 -3.68 -19.45 -0.38
CA ARG A 221 -3.14 -18.47 0.58
C ARG A 221 -2.37 -19.11 1.73
N TYR A 222 -2.79 -20.30 2.18
CA TYR A 222 -2.18 -21.01 3.31
C TYR A 222 -1.33 -22.21 2.89
N ASN A 223 -1.06 -22.37 1.59
CA ASN A 223 -0.22 -23.44 1.06
C ASN A 223 1.25 -22.99 1.04
N PRO A 224 2.13 -23.53 1.92
CA PRO A 224 3.53 -23.11 2.00
C PRO A 224 4.35 -23.44 0.75
N SER A 225 3.84 -24.36 -0.07
CA SER A 225 4.43 -24.80 -1.34
C SER A 225 3.82 -24.12 -2.56
N SER A 226 2.93 -23.14 -2.36
CA SER A 226 2.31 -22.41 -3.47
C SER A 226 3.34 -21.65 -4.28
N LYS A 227 3.23 -21.71 -5.61
CA LYS A 227 3.96 -20.82 -6.53
C LYS A 227 3.63 -19.34 -6.26
N PHE A 228 2.43 -19.06 -5.77
CA PHE A 228 1.90 -17.73 -5.52
C PHE A 228 1.99 -17.32 -4.05
N ARG A 229 2.73 -18.08 -3.22
CA ARG A 229 2.87 -17.83 -1.78
C ARG A 229 3.24 -16.38 -1.49
N ILE A 230 4.26 -15.88 -2.18
CA ILE A 230 4.77 -14.51 -2.01
C ILE A 230 3.69 -13.47 -2.30
N TYR A 231 2.93 -13.66 -3.39
CA TYR A 231 1.80 -12.78 -3.71
C TYR A 231 0.75 -12.78 -2.59
N PHE A 232 0.33 -13.96 -2.11
CA PHE A 232 -0.63 -14.02 -1.02
C PHE A 232 -0.11 -13.40 0.28
N GLU A 233 1.18 -13.52 0.58
CA GLU A 233 1.83 -12.90 1.73
C GLU A 233 1.89 -11.36 1.63
N THR A 234 1.82 -10.77 0.43
CA THR A 234 1.74 -9.29 0.25
C THR A 234 0.36 -8.71 0.44
N LEU A 235 -0.68 -9.53 0.29
CA LEU A 235 -2.06 -9.04 0.37
C LEU A 235 -2.39 -8.65 1.81
N PRO A 236 -3.20 -7.60 2.01
CA PRO A 236 -3.57 -7.17 3.35
C PRO A 236 -4.34 -8.27 4.07
N GLU A 237 -4.27 -8.26 5.41
CA GLU A 237 -5.06 -9.18 6.23
C GLU A 237 -6.57 -8.91 6.09
N GLU A 238 -6.95 -7.66 5.82
CA GLU A 238 -8.33 -7.24 5.56
C GLU A 238 -8.39 -6.20 4.44
N PHE A 239 -9.50 -6.17 3.70
CA PHE A 239 -9.77 -5.14 2.71
C PHE A 239 -10.74 -4.10 3.27
N ASN A 240 -10.56 -2.84 2.90
CA ASN A 240 -11.42 -1.73 3.32
C ASN A 240 -12.60 -1.56 2.37
N THR A 241 -13.38 -2.63 2.13
CA THR A 241 -14.58 -2.54 1.29
C THR A 241 -15.84 -2.28 2.12
N GLY A 242 -16.88 -1.75 1.47
CA GLY A 242 -18.20 -1.57 2.10
C GLY A 242 -18.82 -2.87 2.63
N LEU A 243 -18.34 -4.04 2.18
CA LEU A 243 -18.83 -5.34 2.64
C LEU A 243 -18.46 -5.60 4.11
N ARG A 244 -17.38 -5.00 4.62
CA ARG A 244 -16.97 -5.10 6.03
C ARG A 244 -17.57 -4.04 6.94
N PHE A 245 -18.31 -3.06 6.41
CA PHE A 245 -18.89 -2.02 7.25
C PHE A 245 -19.74 -2.60 8.38
N ALA A 246 -19.46 -2.14 9.60
CA ALA A 246 -20.25 -2.44 10.77
C ALA A 246 -21.65 -1.80 10.66
N ILE A 247 -22.56 -2.23 11.53
CA ILE A 247 -23.98 -1.84 11.46
C ILE A 247 -24.15 -0.33 11.60
N ASP A 248 -23.36 0.29 12.47
CA ASP A 248 -23.31 1.74 12.69
C ASP A 248 -22.81 2.49 11.45
N ALA A 249 -21.74 2.03 10.81
CA ALA A 249 -21.24 2.61 9.56
C ALA A 249 -22.25 2.46 8.40
N LEU A 250 -22.94 1.31 8.31
CA LEU A 250 -24.02 1.11 7.34
C LEU A 250 -25.23 2.02 7.62
N ALA A 251 -25.56 2.29 8.89
CA ALA A 251 -26.67 3.15 9.25
C ALA A 251 -26.48 4.61 8.78
N VAL A 252 -25.23 5.08 8.63
CA VAL A 252 -24.94 6.39 8.03
C VAL A 252 -25.36 6.46 6.56
N LEU A 253 -25.41 5.31 5.88
CA LEU A 253 -25.82 5.21 4.48
C LEU A 253 -27.35 5.04 4.32
N ASP A 254 -28.13 5.04 5.40
CA ASP A 254 -29.57 4.83 5.35
C ASP A 254 -30.26 5.82 4.38
N GLY A 255 -31.19 5.30 3.58
CA GLY A 255 -31.86 6.04 2.52
C GLY A 255 -31.04 6.27 1.24
N THR A 256 -29.82 5.74 1.13
CA THR A 256 -29.02 5.78 -0.11
C THR A 256 -29.13 4.47 -0.91
N LEU A 257 -28.94 4.56 -2.23
CA LEU A 257 -28.84 3.37 -3.09
C LEU A 257 -27.64 2.49 -2.69
N LEU A 258 -26.54 3.10 -2.23
CA LEU A 258 -25.35 2.37 -1.79
C LEU A 258 -25.66 1.47 -0.58
N PHE A 259 -26.53 1.90 0.34
CA PHE A 259 -26.96 1.05 1.46
C PHE A 259 -27.71 -0.19 0.97
N GLU A 260 -28.63 -0.02 0.02
CA GLU A 260 -29.38 -1.14 -0.56
C GLU A 260 -28.46 -2.12 -1.29
N GLU A 261 -27.52 -1.61 -2.10
CA GLU A 261 -26.53 -2.40 -2.83
C GLU A 261 -25.61 -3.18 -1.89
N LEU A 262 -25.05 -2.53 -0.87
CA LEU A 262 -24.17 -3.19 0.10
C LEU A 262 -24.93 -4.22 0.94
N THR A 263 -26.18 -3.94 1.32
CA THR A 263 -27.02 -4.88 2.06
C THR A 263 -27.29 -6.12 1.22
N GLN A 264 -27.71 -5.96 -0.04
CA GLN A 264 -27.95 -7.06 -0.96
C GLN A 264 -26.68 -7.86 -1.24
N ALA A 265 -25.55 -7.20 -1.45
CA ALA A 265 -24.27 -7.87 -1.67
C ALA A 265 -23.84 -8.71 -0.46
N LYS A 266 -23.96 -8.18 0.77
CA LYS A 266 -23.63 -8.91 1.99
C LYS A 266 -24.55 -10.11 2.20
N GLU A 267 -25.85 -9.96 1.98
CA GLU A 267 -26.81 -11.07 2.07
C GLU A 267 -26.51 -12.14 1.01
N HIS A 268 -26.25 -11.74 -0.23
CA HIS A 268 -25.93 -12.63 -1.32
C HIS A 268 -24.66 -13.45 -1.04
N LEU A 269 -23.58 -12.82 -0.57
CA LEU A 269 -22.35 -13.51 -0.19
C LEU A 269 -22.57 -14.48 0.97
N ARG A 270 -23.40 -14.08 1.95
CA ARG A 270 -23.71 -14.96 3.08
C ARG A 270 -24.49 -16.19 2.65
N GLN A 271 -25.51 -16.01 1.80
CA GLN A 271 -26.28 -17.11 1.24
C GLN A 271 -25.38 -18.05 0.43
N GLN A 272 -24.51 -17.52 -0.44
CA GLN A 272 -23.55 -18.35 -1.17
C GLN A 272 -22.65 -19.15 -0.23
N TYR A 273 -22.07 -18.52 0.80
CA TYR A 273 -21.24 -19.23 1.77
C TYR A 273 -22.02 -20.37 2.46
N ASP A 274 -23.24 -20.10 2.93
CA ASP A 274 -24.06 -21.09 3.65
C ASP A 274 -24.53 -22.25 2.76
N THR A 275 -24.56 -22.09 1.42
CA THR A 275 -24.80 -23.20 0.48
C THR A 275 -23.60 -24.15 0.34
N LEU A 276 -22.39 -23.64 0.55
CA LEU A 276 -21.14 -24.38 0.36
C LEU A 276 -20.64 -24.98 1.69
N PHE A 277 -20.72 -24.22 2.78
CA PHE A 277 -20.16 -24.57 4.07
C PHE A 277 -21.26 -24.66 5.15
N PRO A 278 -21.24 -25.70 6.01
CA PRO A 278 -20.13 -26.63 6.23
C PRO A 278 -20.15 -27.89 5.33
N ALA A 279 -21.07 -28.00 4.38
CA ALA A 279 -21.30 -29.22 3.60
C ALA A 279 -20.04 -29.75 2.88
N LEU A 280 -19.29 -28.87 2.21
CA LEU A 280 -18.03 -29.24 1.55
C LEU A 280 -16.97 -29.70 2.54
N SER A 281 -16.82 -29.01 3.67
CA SER A 281 -15.88 -29.41 4.72
C SER A 281 -16.22 -30.75 5.36
N MET A 282 -17.50 -31.07 5.49
CA MET A 282 -17.93 -32.38 6.01
C MET A 282 -17.69 -33.51 5.00
N LYS A 283 -17.95 -33.25 3.72
CA LYS A 283 -17.85 -34.26 2.66
C LYS A 283 -16.41 -34.51 2.20
N TYR A 284 -15.56 -33.48 2.23
CA TYR A 284 -14.20 -33.51 1.74
C TYR A 284 -13.23 -32.80 2.72
N PRO A 285 -13.08 -33.29 3.96
CA PRO A 285 -12.36 -32.61 5.03
C PRO A 285 -10.86 -32.41 4.74
N ASP A 286 -10.24 -33.28 3.95
CA ASP A 286 -8.83 -33.15 3.57
C ASP A 286 -8.58 -31.96 2.63
N LEU A 287 -9.58 -31.65 1.79
CA LEU A 287 -9.53 -30.61 0.77
C LEU A 287 -10.08 -29.27 1.30
N PHE A 288 -11.19 -29.34 2.04
CA PHE A 288 -11.94 -28.21 2.57
C PHE A 288 -11.86 -28.13 4.09
N LYS A 289 -10.64 -27.99 4.62
CA LYS A 289 -10.39 -27.93 6.08
C LYS A 289 -11.19 -26.80 6.75
N PRO A 290 -12.06 -27.06 7.74
CA PRO A 290 -12.94 -26.06 8.34
C PRO A 290 -12.23 -24.77 8.78
N GLU A 291 -10.99 -24.87 9.27
CA GLU A 291 -10.18 -23.73 9.72
C GLU A 291 -9.75 -22.78 8.58
N LEU A 292 -9.78 -23.24 7.32
CA LEU A 292 -9.43 -22.43 6.15
C LEU A 292 -10.67 -21.84 5.46
N TYR A 293 -11.85 -22.41 5.71
CA TYR A 293 -13.11 -22.04 5.06
C TYR A 293 -14.12 -21.47 6.05
N THR A 294 -13.67 -20.53 6.88
CA THR A 294 -14.56 -19.74 7.74
C THR A 294 -15.20 -18.60 6.94
N TRP A 295 -16.25 -18.01 7.49
CA TRP A 295 -16.92 -16.85 6.88
C TRP A 295 -15.97 -15.69 6.64
N GLU A 296 -15.09 -15.38 7.61
CA GLU A 296 -14.16 -14.26 7.51
C GLU A 296 -13.15 -14.45 6.37
N LYS A 297 -12.66 -15.68 6.19
CA LYS A 297 -11.74 -16.03 5.10
C LYS A 297 -12.42 -16.08 3.75
N TYR A 298 -13.68 -16.51 3.72
CA TYR A 298 -14.49 -16.48 2.50
C TYR A 298 -14.73 -15.03 2.05
N LEU A 299 -15.16 -14.16 2.97
CA LEU A 299 -15.36 -12.74 2.70
C LEU A 299 -14.05 -12.09 2.22
N TRP A 300 -12.92 -12.37 2.89
CA TRP A 300 -11.60 -11.89 2.46
C TRP A 300 -11.28 -12.28 1.01
N ALA A 301 -11.59 -13.52 0.61
CA ALA A 301 -11.36 -13.97 -0.76
C ALA A 301 -12.30 -13.29 -1.76
N CYS A 302 -13.57 -13.05 -1.41
CA CYS A 302 -14.47 -12.23 -2.23
C CYS A 302 -13.88 -10.83 -2.47
N GLU A 303 -13.44 -10.17 -1.40
CA GLU A 303 -12.90 -8.81 -1.44
C GLU A 303 -11.61 -8.71 -2.26
N LEU A 304 -10.74 -9.72 -2.16
CA LEU A 304 -9.56 -9.86 -3.02
C LEU A 304 -9.96 -9.84 -4.50
N TRP A 305 -10.89 -10.72 -4.89
CA TRP A 305 -11.27 -10.84 -6.30
C TRP A 305 -12.03 -9.61 -6.78
N TYR A 306 -12.84 -8.96 -5.95
CA TYR A 306 -13.52 -7.72 -6.33
C TYR A 306 -12.58 -6.52 -6.44
N SER A 307 -11.51 -6.48 -5.66
CA SER A 307 -10.61 -5.31 -5.60
C SER A 307 -9.40 -5.44 -6.54
N ASN A 308 -8.94 -6.66 -6.84
CA ASN A 308 -7.67 -6.89 -7.52
C ASN A 308 -7.80 -7.68 -8.83
N SER A 309 -8.99 -8.18 -9.18
CA SER A 309 -9.14 -8.91 -10.45
C SER A 309 -9.22 -7.98 -11.66
N MET A 310 -8.72 -8.48 -12.79
CA MET A 310 -8.71 -7.79 -14.07
C MET A 310 -9.21 -8.75 -15.15
N LYS A 311 -9.90 -8.22 -16.16
CA LYS A 311 -10.25 -9.01 -17.34
C LYS A 311 -9.13 -8.91 -18.37
N VAL A 312 -8.52 -10.04 -18.71
CA VAL A 312 -7.35 -10.13 -19.60
C VAL A 312 -7.65 -11.11 -20.73
N VAL A 313 -7.22 -10.78 -21.95
CA VAL A 313 -7.21 -11.73 -23.06
C VAL A 313 -5.88 -12.47 -23.01
N LEU A 314 -5.91 -13.77 -22.69
CA LEU A 314 -4.70 -14.60 -22.65
C LEU A 314 -4.34 -15.11 -24.06
N THR A 315 -3.20 -15.79 -24.19
CA THR A 315 -2.66 -16.38 -25.42
C THR A 315 -3.62 -17.37 -26.09
N ASP A 316 -4.55 -17.96 -25.34
CA ASP A 316 -5.61 -18.81 -25.88
C ASP A 316 -6.75 -18.02 -26.57
N GLY A 317 -6.67 -16.69 -26.57
CA GLY A 317 -7.62 -15.76 -27.16
C GLY A 317 -8.88 -15.53 -26.32
N LYS A 318 -8.96 -16.10 -25.10
CA LYS A 318 -10.14 -15.97 -24.24
C LYS A 318 -9.98 -14.83 -23.25
N LEU A 319 -11.07 -14.08 -23.06
CA LEU A 319 -11.18 -13.08 -22.00
C LEU A 319 -11.46 -13.81 -20.67
N LYS A 320 -10.54 -13.71 -19.72
CA LYS A 320 -10.65 -14.33 -18.39
C LYS A 320 -10.53 -13.29 -17.29
N THR A 321 -11.23 -13.53 -16.18
CA THR A 321 -11.04 -12.78 -14.94
C THR A 321 -9.84 -13.36 -14.20
N CYS A 322 -8.82 -12.54 -13.96
CA CYS A 322 -7.53 -12.98 -13.45
C CYS A 322 -7.06 -12.10 -12.28
N LEU A 323 -6.30 -12.67 -11.33
CA LEU A 323 -5.40 -11.87 -10.49
C LEU A 323 -4.04 -11.83 -11.19
N ILE A 324 -3.50 -10.62 -11.30
CA ILE A 324 -2.17 -10.38 -11.87
C ILE A 324 -1.32 -9.83 -10.73
N PRO A 325 -0.54 -10.66 -10.02
CA PRO A 325 0.16 -10.28 -8.79
C PRO A 325 0.93 -8.96 -8.84
N ILE A 326 1.51 -8.64 -9.99
CA ILE A 326 2.32 -7.45 -10.20
C ILE A 326 1.47 -6.25 -10.69
N ALA A 327 0.48 -6.49 -11.56
CA ALA A 327 -0.35 -5.41 -12.11
C ALA A 327 -1.49 -4.99 -11.16
N GLY A 328 -1.95 -5.87 -10.26
CA GLY A 328 -2.94 -5.57 -9.22
C GLY A 328 -2.45 -4.59 -8.15
N LEU A 329 -1.22 -4.11 -8.27
CA LEU A 329 -0.56 -3.11 -7.43
C LEU A 329 -0.53 -1.72 -8.06
N LEU A 330 -0.92 -1.63 -9.33
CA LEU A 330 -1.09 -0.36 -10.04
C LEU A 330 -2.35 0.31 -9.50
N ASN A 331 -2.20 1.55 -9.04
CA ASN A 331 -3.34 2.31 -8.53
C ASN A 331 -4.21 2.84 -9.67
N HIS A 332 -5.52 2.86 -9.42
CA HIS A 332 -6.45 3.57 -10.30
C HIS A 332 -6.17 5.07 -10.28
N SER A 333 -6.11 5.67 -11.48
CA SER A 333 -6.14 7.11 -11.68
C SER A 333 -7.43 7.48 -12.41
N VAL A 334 -8.02 8.62 -12.06
CA VAL A 334 -9.23 9.15 -12.72
C VAL A 334 -8.92 9.69 -14.13
N CYS A 335 -7.64 9.88 -14.44
CA CYS A 335 -7.15 10.19 -15.79
C CYS A 335 -6.88 8.89 -16.55
N GLN A 336 -7.40 8.78 -17.78
CA GLN A 336 -7.22 7.60 -18.64
C GLN A 336 -5.75 7.15 -18.71
N VAL A 337 -5.47 5.99 -18.13
CA VAL A 337 -4.28 5.20 -18.40
C VAL A 337 -4.76 3.99 -19.19
N ASN A 338 -4.38 3.90 -20.47
CA ASN A 338 -4.60 2.68 -21.23
C ASN A 338 -3.60 1.63 -20.73
N LEU A 339 -4.07 0.71 -19.89
CA LEU A 339 -3.37 -0.52 -19.57
C LEU A 339 -3.69 -1.54 -20.66
N GLU A 340 -2.89 -1.57 -21.72
CA GLU A 340 -2.86 -2.69 -22.65
C GLU A 340 -1.89 -3.74 -22.10
N LEU A 341 -2.44 -4.82 -21.54
CA LEU A 341 -1.66 -6.02 -21.24
C LEU A 341 -1.38 -6.73 -22.56
N LEU A 342 -0.16 -6.58 -23.07
CA LEU A 342 0.35 -7.39 -24.17
C LEU A 342 0.85 -8.70 -23.55
N CYS A 343 0.06 -9.76 -23.70
CA CYS A 343 0.45 -11.14 -23.34
C CYS A 343 1.36 -11.77 -24.39
#